data_AF-A0A2R4FD07-F1
#
_entry.id   AF-A0A2R4FD07-F1
#
_cell.length_a   1.000
_cell.length_b   1.000
_cell.length_c   1.000
_cell.angle_alpha   90.00
_cell.angle_beta   90.00
_cell.angle_gamma   90.00
#
_symmetry.space_group_name_H-M   'P 1'
#
loop_
_entity.id
_entity.type
_entity.pdbx_description
1 polymer ?
#
loop_
_entity_poly.entity_id
_entity_poly.type
_entity_poly.pdbx_seq_one_letter_code
_entity_poly.pdbx_strand_id
1 'polypeptide(L)'
;MTGWVDPDDPTLAAATSLARELADPIRLTALQLLAVEGPHTMTQLADALRVSAPRLGNHLARLRARGLVTVQQRGRHVVYRLASPDTVDVLTALARHGRPETPGPRPARPPSPAETARTCYDHCAGRLGVAVFAALVQRGALLPPDGRHDELRLGPDPTAFGDLGVDLDAVRPGRRKLATACLDRNHRLPHLGGVLGAEVLDAFVADGLVHRQDGERALAITARGARKLPALLPEFPAPAADGRPRS
;
A
#
# COMPACT_ATOMS: atom_id res chain seq x y z
N MET A 1 -20.32 23.83 18.91
CA MET A 1 -20.07 22.78 19.94
C MET A 1 -20.93 23.05 21.18
N THR A 2 -22.19 23.41 21.02
CA THR A 2 -23.13 23.65 22.11
C THR A 2 -23.91 22.35 22.32
N GLY A 3 -23.56 21.60 23.37
CA GLY A 3 -24.25 20.35 23.69
C GLY A 3 -23.60 19.55 24.82
N TRP A 4 -22.30 19.67 25.06
CA TRP A 4 -21.60 18.82 26.04
C TRP A 4 -21.58 19.47 27.43
N VAL A 5 -22.74 19.89 27.92
CA VAL A 5 -22.88 20.57 29.22
C VAL A 5 -23.43 19.61 30.29
N ASP A 6 -24.06 18.52 29.87
CA ASP A 6 -24.62 17.49 30.75
C ASP A 6 -23.76 16.20 30.71
N PRO A 7 -23.21 15.73 31.84
CA PRO A 7 -22.47 14.46 31.90
C PRO A 7 -23.30 13.22 31.55
N ASP A 8 -24.63 13.30 31.65
CA ASP A 8 -25.55 12.20 31.31
C ASP A 8 -26.05 12.27 29.85
N ASP A 9 -25.53 13.21 29.04
CA ASP A 9 -25.88 13.32 27.61
C ASP A 9 -25.46 12.03 26.85
N PRO A 10 -26.39 11.35 26.17
CA PRO A 10 -26.09 10.14 25.40
C PRO A 10 -25.07 10.37 24.28
N THR A 11 -25.01 11.58 23.73
CA THR A 11 -24.01 12.02 22.75
C THR A 11 -22.62 12.07 23.37
N LEU A 12 -22.50 12.59 24.60
CA LEU A 12 -21.24 12.61 25.34
C LEU A 12 -20.80 11.17 25.69
N ALA A 13 -21.73 10.31 26.11
CA ALA A 13 -21.45 8.91 26.38
C ALA A 13 -20.96 8.17 25.11
N ALA A 14 -21.62 8.38 23.96
CA ALA A 14 -21.22 7.80 22.68
C ALA A 14 -19.85 8.31 22.22
N ALA A 15 -19.63 9.63 22.28
CA ALA A 15 -18.34 10.25 21.93
C ALA A 15 -17.20 9.75 22.82
N THR A 16 -17.44 9.63 24.12
CA THR A 16 -16.47 9.08 25.09
C THR A 16 -16.16 7.62 24.81
N SER A 17 -17.18 6.81 24.47
CA SER A 17 -16.98 5.41 24.08
C SER A 17 -16.11 5.31 22.83
N LEU A 18 -16.39 6.11 21.80
CA LEU A 18 -15.57 6.17 20.60
C LEU A 18 -14.13 6.58 20.94
N ALA A 19 -13.94 7.66 21.70
CA ALA A 19 -12.63 8.15 22.10
C ALA A 19 -11.80 7.06 22.82
N ARG A 20 -12.41 6.26 23.70
CA ARG A 20 -11.74 5.12 24.37
C ARG A 20 -11.27 4.04 23.40
N GLU A 21 -12.01 3.80 22.32
CA GLU A 21 -11.58 2.86 21.28
C GLU A 21 -10.44 3.45 20.44
N LEU A 22 -10.46 4.75 20.16
CA LEU A 22 -9.42 5.45 19.40
C LEU A 22 -8.13 5.69 20.20
N ALA A 23 -8.18 5.72 21.53
CA ALA A 23 -7.05 5.96 22.42
C ALA A 23 -6.08 4.75 22.57
N ASP A 24 -5.87 4.00 21.51
CA ASP A 24 -4.90 2.89 21.45
C ASP A 24 -4.21 2.87 20.10
N PRO A 25 -2.86 2.77 20.08
CA PRO A 25 -2.10 2.92 18.85
C PRO A 25 -2.40 1.82 17.83
N ILE A 26 -2.67 0.59 18.26
CA ILE A 26 -2.94 -0.53 17.34
C ILE A 26 -4.33 -0.37 16.74
N ARG A 27 -5.35 -0.08 17.57
CA ARG A 27 -6.72 0.15 17.07
C ARG A 27 -6.78 1.35 16.14
N LEU A 28 -6.19 2.47 16.54
CA LEU A 28 -6.19 3.69 15.75
C LEU A 28 -5.47 3.48 14.41
N THR A 29 -4.32 2.79 14.41
CA THR A 29 -3.59 2.48 13.18
C THR A 29 -4.38 1.53 12.29
N ALA A 30 -5.01 0.48 12.84
CA ALA A 30 -5.84 -0.44 12.07
C ALA A 30 -7.06 0.26 11.44
N LEU A 31 -7.75 1.12 12.19
CA LEU A 31 -8.88 1.90 11.69
C LEU A 31 -8.45 2.89 10.60
N GLN A 32 -7.31 3.58 10.78
CA GLN A 32 -6.75 4.45 9.74
C GLN A 32 -6.37 3.67 8.47
N LEU A 33 -5.79 2.48 8.62
CA LEU A 33 -5.44 1.63 7.49
C LEU A 33 -6.70 1.20 6.72
N LEU A 34 -7.76 0.81 7.42
CA LEU A 34 -9.05 0.49 6.81
C LEU A 34 -9.73 1.72 6.17
N ALA A 35 -9.52 2.91 6.71
CA ALA A 35 -10.04 4.17 6.15
C ALA A 35 -9.37 4.53 4.83
N VAL A 36 -8.05 4.40 4.76
CA VAL A 36 -7.24 4.83 3.61
C VAL A 36 -7.16 3.74 2.54
N GLU A 37 -6.97 2.49 2.93
CA GLU A 37 -6.68 1.37 2.02
C GLU A 37 -7.91 0.50 1.76
N GLY A 38 -9.01 0.71 2.50
CA GLY A 38 -10.23 -0.08 2.36
C GLY A 38 -10.16 -1.46 3.05
N PRO A 39 -10.96 -2.44 2.62
CA PRO A 39 -11.13 -3.70 3.34
C PRO A 39 -9.88 -4.60 3.34
N HIS A 40 -9.52 -5.15 4.51
CA HIS A 40 -8.33 -5.98 4.68
C HIS A 40 -8.59 -7.23 5.51
N THR A 41 -7.84 -8.31 5.26
CA THR A 41 -7.83 -9.49 6.14
C THR A 41 -7.02 -9.21 7.40
N MET A 42 -7.28 -9.99 8.47
CA MET A 42 -6.50 -9.89 9.72
C MET A 42 -5.00 -10.10 9.49
N THR A 43 -4.62 -11.04 8.63
CA THR A 43 -3.20 -11.29 8.31
C THR A 43 -2.57 -10.09 7.62
N GLN A 44 -3.25 -9.47 6.66
CA GLN A 44 -2.74 -8.27 5.99
C GLN A 44 -2.59 -7.09 6.96
N LEU A 45 -3.56 -6.90 7.86
CA LEU A 45 -3.48 -5.88 8.91
C LEU A 45 -2.33 -6.18 9.90
N ALA A 46 -2.16 -7.43 10.32
CA ALA A 46 -1.10 -7.83 11.26
C ALA A 46 0.30 -7.60 10.67
N ASP A 47 0.48 -7.98 9.40
CA ASP A 47 1.71 -7.73 8.64
C ASP A 47 2.00 -6.22 8.53
N ALA A 48 0.98 -5.42 8.20
CA ALA A 48 1.13 -3.97 8.05
C ALA A 48 1.48 -3.27 9.37
N LEU A 49 0.85 -3.68 10.47
CA LEU A 49 1.09 -3.11 11.80
C LEU A 49 2.32 -3.71 12.50
N ARG A 50 2.96 -4.73 11.92
CA ARG A 50 4.08 -5.49 12.52
C ARG A 50 3.76 -6.01 13.92
N VAL A 51 2.55 -6.54 14.09
CA VAL A 51 2.07 -7.15 15.33
C VAL A 51 1.64 -8.59 15.08
N SER A 52 1.64 -9.42 16.12
CA SER A 52 1.17 -10.80 15.98
C SER A 52 -0.34 -10.86 15.68
N ALA A 53 -0.75 -11.85 14.88
CA ALA A 53 -2.16 -12.05 14.54
C ALA A 53 -3.08 -12.23 15.78
N PRO A 54 -2.68 -12.96 16.84
CA PRO A 54 -3.49 -13.04 18.06
C PRO A 54 -3.66 -11.69 18.76
N ARG A 55 -2.59 -10.89 18.85
CA ARG A 55 -2.65 -9.55 19.46
C ARG A 55 -3.60 -8.65 18.68
N LEU A 56 -3.51 -8.64 17.35
CA LEU A 56 -4.42 -7.88 16.52
C LEU A 56 -5.87 -8.40 16.60
N GLY A 57 -6.05 -9.72 16.64
CA GLY A 57 -7.36 -10.36 16.74
C GLY A 57 -8.18 -9.85 17.94
N ASN A 58 -7.54 -9.70 19.10
CA ASN A 58 -8.18 -9.13 20.30
C ASN A 58 -8.68 -7.69 20.06
N HIS A 59 -7.87 -6.86 19.39
CA HIS A 59 -8.25 -5.50 19.05
C HIS A 59 -9.40 -5.46 18.02
N LEU A 60 -9.35 -6.30 16.99
CA LEU A 60 -10.40 -6.37 15.96
C LEU A 60 -11.72 -6.90 16.52
N ALA A 61 -11.67 -7.88 17.42
CA ALA A 61 -12.86 -8.37 18.13
C ALA A 61 -13.54 -7.26 18.94
N ARG A 62 -12.74 -6.44 19.65
CA ARG A 62 -13.24 -5.28 20.39
C ARG A 62 -13.82 -4.21 19.48
N LEU A 63 -13.13 -3.84 18.40
CA LEU A 63 -13.63 -2.88 17.41
C LEU A 63 -14.94 -3.34 16.77
N ARG A 64 -15.06 -4.64 16.49
CA ARG A 64 -16.30 -5.24 15.95
C ARG A 64 -17.44 -5.18 16.96
N ALA A 65 -17.18 -5.52 18.22
CA ALA A 65 -18.19 -5.46 19.28
C ALA A 65 -18.71 -4.03 19.53
N ARG A 66 -17.89 -3.01 19.22
CA ARG A 66 -18.25 -1.59 19.28
C ARG A 66 -18.83 -1.04 17.98
N GLY A 67 -19.02 -1.87 16.96
CA GLY A 67 -19.58 -1.45 15.69
C GLY A 67 -18.69 -0.51 14.88
N LEU A 68 -17.37 -0.48 15.12
CA LEU A 68 -16.43 0.36 14.37
C LEU A 68 -15.91 -0.34 13.10
N VAL A 69 -15.93 -1.67 13.10
CA VAL A 69 -15.60 -2.50 11.93
C VAL A 69 -16.67 -3.54 11.70
N THR A 70 -16.89 -3.85 10.42
CA THR A 70 -17.69 -4.98 9.94
C THR A 70 -16.78 -6.06 9.39
N VAL A 71 -17.30 -7.28 9.31
CA VAL A 71 -16.59 -8.43 8.73
C VAL A 71 -17.44 -9.04 7.62
N GLN A 72 -16.80 -9.32 6.49
CA GLN A 72 -17.40 -10.06 5.39
C GLN A 72 -16.56 -11.29 5.08
N GLN A 73 -17.21 -12.44 4.94
CA GLN A 73 -16.55 -13.65 4.49
C GLN A 73 -16.39 -13.59 2.96
N ARG A 74 -15.15 -13.69 2.48
CA ARG A 74 -14.80 -13.79 1.06
C ARG A 74 -14.01 -15.07 0.84
N GLY A 75 -14.72 -16.12 0.42
CA GLY A 75 -14.17 -17.48 0.33
C GLY A 75 -13.70 -17.98 1.69
N ARG A 76 -12.41 -18.36 1.78
CA ARG A 76 -11.77 -18.83 3.03
C ARG A 76 -11.26 -17.71 3.94
N HIS A 77 -11.41 -16.44 3.54
CA HIS A 77 -10.83 -15.31 4.25
C HIS A 77 -11.90 -14.41 4.85
N VAL A 78 -11.65 -13.95 6.09
CA VAL A 78 -12.44 -12.91 6.76
C VAL A 78 -11.83 -11.55 6.47
N VAL A 79 -12.62 -10.65 5.91
CA VAL A 79 -12.21 -9.31 5.52
C VAL A 79 -12.90 -8.28 6.41
N TYR A 80 -12.12 -7.39 7.01
CA TYR A 80 -12.57 -6.30 7.86
C TYR A 80 -12.75 -5.02 7.05
N ARG A 81 -13.78 -4.23 7.35
CA ARG A 81 -14.03 -2.89 6.77
C ARG A 81 -14.51 -1.96 7.88
N LEU A 82 -14.29 -0.64 7.75
CA LEU A 82 -14.97 0.33 8.59
C LEU A 82 -16.50 0.19 8.49
N ALA A 83 -17.18 0.37 9.62
CA ALA A 83 -18.63 0.25 9.67
C ALA A 83 -19.37 1.51 9.19
N SER A 84 -18.81 2.70 9.43
CA SER A 84 -19.45 3.97 9.08
C SER A 84 -18.47 4.95 8.40
N PRO A 85 -18.91 5.69 7.35
CA PRO A 85 -18.18 6.82 6.80
C PRO A 85 -17.86 7.91 7.85
N ASP A 86 -18.72 8.14 8.84
CA ASP A 86 -18.49 9.17 9.87
C ASP A 86 -17.20 8.92 10.68
N THR A 87 -16.82 7.65 10.82
CA THR A 87 -15.55 7.27 11.46
C THR A 87 -14.35 7.79 10.66
N VAL A 88 -14.44 7.84 9.33
CA VAL A 88 -13.39 8.37 8.46
C VAL A 88 -13.18 9.86 8.72
N ASP A 89 -14.25 10.62 8.91
CA ASP A 89 -14.15 12.06 9.19
C ASP A 89 -13.47 12.33 10.53
N VAL A 90 -13.83 11.57 11.57
CA VAL A 90 -13.19 11.65 12.89
C VAL A 90 -11.70 11.29 12.80
N LEU A 91 -11.36 10.19 12.12
CA LEU A 91 -9.97 9.78 11.92
C LEU A 91 -9.17 10.82 11.14
N THR A 92 -9.79 11.45 10.15
CA THR A 92 -9.19 12.53 9.35
C THR A 92 -8.93 13.77 10.20
N ALA A 93 -9.87 14.16 11.07
CA ALA A 93 -9.69 15.27 12.00
C ALA A 93 -8.56 15.00 13.01
N LEU A 94 -8.50 13.79 13.57
CA LEU A 94 -7.41 13.38 14.48
C LEU A 94 -6.05 13.39 13.78
N ALA A 95 -5.97 12.88 12.54
CA ALA A 95 -4.74 12.90 11.77
C ALA A 95 -4.27 14.32 11.45
N ARG A 96 -5.20 15.25 11.18
CA ARG A 96 -4.88 16.67 10.98
C ARG A 96 -4.40 17.32 12.28
N HIS A 97 -5.06 17.04 13.41
CA HIS A 97 -4.70 17.58 14.71
C HIS A 97 -3.33 17.08 15.20
N GLY A 98 -3.02 15.79 15.00
CA GLY A 98 -1.75 15.20 15.39
C GLY A 98 -0.58 15.53 14.45
N ARG A 99 -0.78 16.30 13.37
CA ARG A 99 0.32 16.78 12.54
C ARG A 99 1.11 17.84 13.31
N PRO A 100 2.44 17.71 13.43
CA PRO A 100 3.24 18.80 13.99
C PRO A 100 3.09 20.07 13.15
N GLU A 101 2.96 21.22 13.81
CA GLU A 101 2.74 22.55 13.19
C GLU A 101 3.86 22.94 12.22
N THR A 102 5.04 22.36 12.40
CA THR A 102 6.16 22.42 11.47
C THR A 102 6.64 20.99 11.24
N PRO A 103 6.63 20.46 10.01
CA PRO A 103 7.44 19.31 9.70
C PRO A 103 8.89 19.75 9.89
N GLY A 104 9.47 19.51 11.07
CA GLY A 104 10.91 19.67 11.25
C GLY A 104 11.60 18.85 10.16
N PRO A 105 12.78 19.28 9.66
CA PRO A 105 13.54 18.47 8.73
C PRO A 105 13.84 17.15 9.43
N ARG A 106 13.07 16.10 9.11
CA ARG A 106 13.46 14.74 9.44
C ARG A 106 14.82 14.58 8.78
N PRO A 107 15.90 14.23 9.51
CA PRO A 107 17.06 13.69 8.82
C PRO A 107 16.51 12.56 7.95
N ALA A 108 16.65 12.69 6.63
CA ALA A 108 16.16 11.70 5.70
C ALA A 108 16.96 10.43 5.99
N ARG A 109 16.43 9.56 6.85
CA ARG A 109 16.97 8.23 7.01
C ARG A 109 16.95 7.64 5.60
N PRO A 110 18.10 7.20 5.05
CA PRO A 110 18.11 6.58 3.74
C PRO A 110 17.06 5.47 3.74
N PRO A 111 16.22 5.39 2.70
CA PRO A 111 15.16 4.39 2.65
C PRO A 111 15.80 3.02 2.82
N SER A 112 15.25 2.22 3.73
CA SER A 112 15.64 0.82 3.87
C SER A 112 15.48 0.10 2.53
N PRO A 113 16.23 -0.99 2.27
CA PRO A 113 16.11 -1.74 1.02
C PRO A 113 14.66 -2.08 0.66
N ALA A 114 13.85 -2.50 1.64
CA ALA A 114 12.43 -2.80 1.46
C ALA A 114 11.51 -1.58 1.21
N GLU A 115 11.91 -0.37 1.64
CA GLU A 115 11.23 0.87 1.26
C GLU A 115 11.55 1.26 -0.19
N THR A 116 12.77 0.98 -0.64
CA THR A 116 13.25 1.25 -2.00
C THR A 116 12.62 0.30 -3.02
N ALA A 117 12.79 -1.00 -2.86
CA ALA A 117 12.24 -2.01 -3.75
C ALA A 117 11.91 -3.30 -2.99
N ARG A 118 10.73 -3.85 -3.24
CA ARG A 118 10.27 -5.11 -2.65
C ARG A 118 9.22 -5.75 -3.54
N THR A 119 8.78 -6.94 -3.19
CA THR A 119 7.62 -7.57 -3.81
C THR A 119 6.36 -7.36 -2.96
N CYS A 120 5.25 -7.03 -3.64
CA CYS A 120 3.92 -7.23 -3.10
C CYS A 120 3.38 -8.50 -3.75
N TYR A 121 3.50 -9.64 -3.06
CA TYR A 121 3.29 -10.97 -3.68
C TYR A 121 4.29 -11.24 -4.81
N ASP A 122 3.86 -11.10 -6.07
CA ASP A 122 4.58 -11.45 -7.27
C ASP A 122 4.93 -10.25 -8.17
N HIS A 123 4.67 -9.02 -7.73
CA HIS A 123 4.93 -7.80 -8.50
C HIS A 123 5.76 -6.78 -7.71
N CYS A 124 6.39 -5.84 -8.43
CA CYS A 124 7.23 -4.78 -7.86
C CYS A 124 6.42 -3.82 -6.98
N ALA A 125 6.95 -3.53 -5.79
CA ALA A 125 6.43 -2.57 -4.82
C ALA A 125 7.58 -1.77 -4.18
N GLY A 126 7.27 -0.91 -3.21
CA GLY A 126 8.18 0.13 -2.73
C GLY A 126 8.26 1.30 -3.70
N ARG A 127 9.29 2.14 -3.56
CA ARG A 127 9.49 3.29 -4.45
C ARG A 127 9.60 2.86 -5.91
N LEU A 128 10.23 1.70 -6.17
CA LEU A 128 10.36 1.15 -7.52
C LEU A 128 8.99 0.84 -8.14
N GLY A 129 8.13 0.10 -7.44
CA GLY A 129 6.80 -0.26 -7.95
C GLY A 129 5.89 0.95 -8.17
N VAL A 130 5.96 1.93 -7.27
CA VAL A 130 5.23 3.21 -7.42
C VAL A 130 5.74 3.98 -8.63
N ALA A 131 7.05 4.06 -8.84
CA ALA A 131 7.63 4.77 -9.98
C ALA A 131 7.32 4.09 -11.32
N VAL A 132 7.31 2.75 -11.36
CA VAL A 132 6.84 1.97 -12.53
C VAL A 132 5.41 2.36 -12.88
N PHE A 133 4.52 2.36 -11.89
CA PHE A 133 3.13 2.70 -12.11
C PHE A 133 2.93 4.14 -12.58
N ALA A 134 3.59 5.10 -11.91
CA ALA A 134 3.55 6.50 -12.30
C ALA A 134 4.04 6.70 -13.75
N ALA A 135 5.14 6.06 -14.14
CA ALA A 135 5.67 6.14 -15.50
C ALA A 135 4.70 5.58 -16.55
N LEU A 136 4.05 4.45 -16.28
CA LEU A 136 3.07 3.85 -17.19
C LEU A 136 1.80 4.72 -17.34
N VAL A 137 1.36 5.38 -16.27
CA VAL A 137 0.23 6.33 -16.36
C VAL A 137 0.65 7.60 -17.10
N GLN A 138 1.83 8.15 -16.82
CA GLN A 138 2.34 9.36 -17.47
C GLN A 138 2.56 9.17 -18.98
N ARG A 139 3.01 7.97 -19.39
CA ARG A 139 3.17 7.61 -20.81
C ARG A 139 1.86 7.22 -21.49
N GLY A 140 0.74 7.15 -20.76
CA GLY A 140 -0.54 6.76 -21.32
C GLY A 140 -0.68 5.25 -21.60
N ALA A 141 0.19 4.41 -21.03
CA ALA A 141 0.06 2.95 -21.09
C ALA A 141 -1.08 2.43 -20.20
N LEU A 142 -1.34 3.12 -19.09
CA LEU A 142 -2.45 2.84 -18.19
C LEU A 142 -3.29 4.09 -17.98
N LEU A 143 -4.60 3.91 -17.87
CA LEU A 143 -5.46 4.98 -17.36
C LEU A 143 -5.25 5.12 -15.84
N PRO A 144 -5.28 6.34 -15.30
CA PRO A 144 -5.28 6.55 -13.85
C PRO A 144 -6.42 5.76 -13.17
N PRO A 145 -6.21 5.29 -11.93
CA PRO A 145 -7.26 4.56 -11.21
C PRO A 145 -8.43 5.48 -10.90
N ASP A 146 -9.65 4.97 -11.03
CA ASP A 146 -10.90 5.72 -10.80
C ASP A 146 -11.29 5.82 -9.31
N GLY A 147 -10.55 5.13 -8.44
CA GLY A 147 -10.79 5.05 -7.00
C GLY A 147 -11.99 4.19 -6.59
N ARG A 148 -12.68 3.56 -7.56
CA ARG A 148 -13.87 2.72 -7.32
C ARG A 148 -13.55 1.24 -7.43
N HIS A 149 -12.64 0.89 -8.34
CA HIS A 149 -12.20 -0.47 -8.57
C HIS A 149 -10.67 -0.57 -8.54
N ASP A 150 -10.18 -1.74 -8.15
CA ASP A 150 -8.76 -2.08 -8.17
C ASP A 150 -8.27 -2.47 -9.57
N GLU A 151 -9.17 -2.77 -10.51
CA GLU A 151 -8.82 -3.17 -11.87
C GLU A 151 -8.49 -1.97 -12.75
N LEU A 152 -7.36 -2.04 -13.45
CA LEU A 152 -6.86 -0.98 -14.31
C LEU A 152 -7.20 -1.26 -15.77
N ARG A 153 -7.39 -0.18 -16.52
CA ARG A 153 -7.57 -0.22 -17.97
C ARG A 153 -6.29 0.24 -18.67
N LEU A 154 -5.98 -0.40 -19.79
CA LEU A 154 -4.94 0.10 -20.70
C LEU A 154 -5.34 1.49 -21.21
N GLY A 155 -4.34 2.36 -21.32
CA GLY A 155 -4.50 3.69 -21.89
C GLY A 155 -4.28 3.70 -23.41
N PRO A 156 -4.22 4.90 -24.01
CA PRO A 156 -4.06 5.06 -25.47
C PRO A 156 -2.72 4.60 -26.03
N ASP A 157 -1.66 4.50 -25.20
CA ASP A 157 -0.33 4.06 -25.63
C ASP A 157 0.19 2.88 -24.78
N PRO A 158 -0.39 1.68 -24.95
CA PRO A 158 0.04 0.49 -24.22
C PRO A 158 1.45 0.03 -24.64
N THR A 159 2.03 0.55 -25.72
CA THR A 159 3.36 0.11 -26.20
C THR A 159 4.49 0.47 -25.24
N ALA A 160 4.28 1.45 -24.34
CA ALA A 160 5.24 1.83 -23.30
C ALA A 160 5.57 0.70 -22.29
N PHE A 161 4.80 -0.39 -22.26
CA PHE A 161 5.18 -1.62 -21.55
C PHE A 161 6.45 -2.28 -22.14
N GLY A 162 6.69 -2.11 -23.44
CA GLY A 162 7.88 -2.61 -24.13
C GLY A 162 9.17 -2.00 -23.60
N ASP A 163 9.16 -0.73 -23.17
CA ASP A 163 10.31 -0.07 -22.53
C ASP A 163 10.71 -0.75 -21.21
N LEU A 164 9.74 -1.40 -20.55
CA LEU A 164 9.94 -2.15 -19.32
C LEU A 164 10.25 -3.64 -19.59
N GLY A 165 10.35 -4.04 -20.86
CA GLY A 165 10.64 -5.41 -21.27
C GLY A 165 9.41 -6.34 -21.32
N VAL A 166 8.20 -5.79 -21.35
CA VAL A 166 6.96 -6.58 -21.42
C VAL A 166 6.38 -6.55 -22.83
N ASP A 167 6.25 -7.73 -23.44
CA ASP A 167 5.53 -7.94 -24.70
C ASP A 167 4.05 -8.20 -24.42
N LEU A 168 3.21 -7.18 -24.61
CA LEU A 168 1.77 -7.27 -24.34
C LEU A 168 1.05 -8.31 -25.21
N ASP A 169 1.54 -8.57 -26.42
CA ASP A 169 0.90 -9.53 -27.34
C ASP A 169 1.14 -10.97 -26.89
N ALA A 170 2.16 -11.22 -26.07
CA ALA A 170 2.44 -12.50 -25.43
C ALA A 170 1.67 -12.71 -24.11
N VAL A 171 1.18 -11.64 -23.47
CA VAL A 171 0.54 -11.73 -22.14
C VAL A 171 -0.82 -12.41 -22.23
N ARG A 172 -1.02 -13.46 -21.42
CA ARG A 172 -2.29 -14.19 -21.31
C ARG A 172 -2.77 -14.17 -19.86
N PRO A 173 -3.76 -13.35 -19.50
CA PRO A 173 -4.17 -13.19 -18.11
C PRO A 173 -4.89 -14.42 -17.54
N GLY A 174 -5.47 -15.28 -18.39
CA GLY A 174 -6.25 -16.43 -17.96
C GLY A 174 -7.40 -16.01 -17.04
N ARG A 175 -7.41 -16.52 -15.79
CA ARG A 175 -8.40 -16.17 -14.75
C ARG A 175 -7.96 -15.00 -13.85
N ARG A 176 -6.72 -14.52 -13.98
CA ARG A 176 -6.19 -13.40 -13.20
C ARG A 176 -6.58 -12.08 -13.88
N LYS A 177 -6.70 -11.00 -13.09
CA LYS A 177 -6.85 -9.65 -13.66
C LYS A 177 -5.58 -9.26 -14.40
N LEU A 178 -5.73 -8.63 -15.57
CA LEU A 178 -4.61 -8.21 -16.41
C LEU A 178 -3.72 -7.18 -15.68
N ALA A 179 -4.32 -6.12 -15.14
CA ALA A 179 -3.65 -5.10 -14.35
C ALA A 179 -4.52 -4.64 -13.19
N THR A 180 -3.90 -4.35 -12.04
CA THR A 180 -4.60 -3.81 -10.87
C THR A 180 -3.80 -2.71 -10.19
N ALA A 181 -4.48 -1.69 -9.66
CA ALA A 181 -3.90 -0.70 -8.76
C ALA A 181 -3.81 -1.29 -7.35
N CYS A 182 -2.68 -1.91 -7.04
CA CYS A 182 -2.38 -2.33 -5.67
C CYS A 182 -1.89 -1.11 -4.88
N LEU A 183 -2.28 -0.98 -3.61
CA LEU A 183 -1.84 0.15 -2.80
C LEU A 183 -0.55 -0.20 -2.05
N ASP A 184 0.49 0.62 -2.20
CA ASP A 184 1.75 0.37 -1.52
C ASP A 184 1.63 0.66 -0.02
N ARG A 185 1.82 -0.36 0.82
CA ARG A 185 1.70 -0.27 2.28
C ARG A 185 2.56 0.83 2.95
N ASN A 186 3.72 1.17 2.36
CA ASN A 186 4.64 2.14 2.95
C ASN A 186 4.39 3.55 2.39
N HIS A 187 4.13 3.65 1.08
CA HIS A 187 4.04 4.94 0.38
C HIS A 187 2.59 5.44 0.20
N ARG A 188 1.60 4.57 0.37
CA ARG A 188 0.17 4.82 0.13
C ARG A 188 -0.11 5.35 -1.28
N LEU A 189 0.70 4.91 -2.23
CA LEU A 189 0.57 5.24 -3.64
C LEU A 189 0.28 3.95 -4.44
N PRO A 190 -0.52 4.05 -5.51
CA PRO A 190 -0.80 2.91 -6.36
C PRO A 190 0.49 2.39 -7.01
N HIS A 191 0.59 1.07 -7.11
CA HIS A 191 1.60 0.35 -7.87
C HIS A 191 0.93 -0.74 -8.71
N LEU A 192 1.63 -1.17 -9.77
CA LEU A 192 1.08 -2.13 -10.72
C LEU A 192 1.10 -3.56 -10.16
N GLY A 193 -0.10 -4.12 -9.96
CA GLY A 193 -0.33 -5.54 -9.73
C GLY A 193 -1.04 -6.20 -10.92
N GLY A 194 -1.52 -7.44 -10.71
CA GLY A 194 -2.10 -8.26 -11.79
C GLY A 194 -1.03 -8.99 -12.58
N VAL A 195 -1.40 -9.53 -13.74
CA VAL A 195 -0.45 -10.25 -14.60
C VAL A 195 0.64 -9.32 -15.12
N LEU A 196 0.29 -8.11 -15.57
CA LEU A 196 1.27 -7.13 -16.05
C LEU A 196 2.25 -6.68 -14.96
N GLY A 197 1.83 -6.60 -13.70
CA GLY A 197 2.74 -6.32 -12.59
C GLY A 197 3.78 -7.41 -12.37
N ALA A 198 3.40 -8.68 -12.57
CA ALA A 198 4.30 -9.82 -12.47
C ALA A 198 5.28 -9.86 -13.65
N GLU A 199 4.77 -9.66 -14.88
CA GLU A 199 5.60 -9.63 -16.09
C GLU A 199 6.66 -8.52 -16.03
N VAL A 200 6.33 -7.33 -15.51
CA VAL A 200 7.34 -6.26 -15.31
C VAL A 200 8.41 -6.69 -14.31
N LEU A 201 8.04 -7.34 -13.21
CA LEU A 201 9.04 -7.81 -12.23
C LEU A 201 9.93 -8.88 -12.86
N ASP A 202 9.35 -9.83 -13.60
CA ASP A 202 10.11 -10.90 -14.24
C ASP A 202 11.04 -10.35 -15.33
N ALA A 203 10.60 -9.36 -16.11
CA ALA A 203 11.45 -8.64 -17.05
C ALA A 203 12.62 -7.91 -16.35
N PHE A 204 12.37 -7.26 -15.21
CA PHE A 204 13.43 -6.59 -14.44
C PHE A 204 14.44 -7.58 -13.84
N VAL A 205 13.98 -8.76 -13.41
CA VAL A 205 14.86 -9.83 -12.94
C VAL A 205 15.68 -10.42 -14.11
N ALA A 206 15.04 -10.68 -15.25
CA ALA A 206 15.69 -11.23 -16.44
C ALA A 206 16.74 -10.28 -17.04
N ASP A 207 16.48 -8.97 -17.08
CA ASP A 207 17.45 -7.95 -17.49
C ASP A 207 18.48 -7.62 -16.40
N GLY A 208 18.42 -8.31 -15.24
CA GLY A 208 19.37 -8.15 -14.14
C GLY A 208 19.33 -6.76 -13.50
N LEU A 209 18.19 -6.07 -13.52
CA LEU A 209 18.00 -4.77 -12.88
C LEU A 209 17.80 -4.92 -11.38
N VAL A 210 17.12 -5.99 -10.96
CA VAL A 210 16.88 -6.33 -9.57
C VAL A 210 17.12 -7.82 -9.34
N HIS A 211 17.43 -8.20 -8.10
CA HIS A 211 17.40 -9.60 -7.67
C HIS A 211 16.53 -9.75 -6.41
N ARG A 212 15.88 -10.90 -6.28
CA ARG A 212 15.12 -11.26 -5.08
C ARG A 212 16.12 -11.64 -3.98
N GLN A 213 15.96 -11.10 -2.78
CA GLN A 213 16.79 -11.48 -1.64
C GLN A 213 16.20 -12.70 -0.92
N ASP A 214 17.06 -13.60 -0.43
CA ASP A 214 16.62 -14.83 0.22
C ASP A 214 15.90 -14.57 1.55
N GLY A 215 14.76 -15.24 1.75
CA GLY A 215 13.98 -15.19 2.99
C GLY A 215 13.16 -13.91 3.20
N GLU A 216 13.34 -12.88 2.37
CA GLU A 216 12.66 -11.60 2.49
C GLU A 216 11.91 -11.22 1.21
N ARG A 217 10.84 -10.41 1.34
CA ARG A 217 10.16 -9.80 0.18
C ARG A 217 10.98 -8.64 -0.42
N ALA A 218 12.20 -8.38 0.04
CA ALA A 218 13.04 -7.30 -0.46
C ALA A 218 13.58 -7.60 -1.87
N LEU A 219 13.69 -6.56 -2.69
CA LEU A 219 14.38 -6.60 -3.98
C LEU A 219 15.63 -5.75 -3.86
N ALA A 220 16.77 -6.32 -4.18
CA ALA A 220 18.02 -5.58 -4.22
C ALA A 220 18.31 -5.11 -5.64
N ILE A 221 18.62 -3.82 -5.76
CA ILE A 221 18.88 -3.18 -7.04
C ILE A 221 20.34 -3.39 -7.39
N THR A 222 20.58 -3.99 -8.56
CA THR A 222 21.93 -4.30 -9.01
C THR A 222 22.65 -3.03 -9.46
N ALA A 223 23.97 -3.11 -9.65
CA ALA A 223 24.73 -2.01 -10.27
C ALA A 223 24.20 -1.64 -11.67
N ARG A 224 23.65 -2.61 -12.42
CA ARG A 224 23.00 -2.36 -13.72
C ARG A 224 21.67 -1.64 -13.54
N GLY A 225 20.84 -2.10 -12.60
CA GLY A 225 19.58 -1.45 -12.21
C GLY A 225 19.78 0.00 -11.80
N ALA A 226 20.78 0.29 -10.96
CA ALA A 226 21.10 1.64 -10.51
C ALA A 226 21.44 2.61 -11.67
N ARG A 227 21.97 2.10 -12.79
CA ARG A 227 22.25 2.91 -13.99
C ARG A 227 21.05 3.02 -14.93
N LYS A 228 20.30 1.93 -15.15
CA LYS A 228 19.24 1.86 -16.18
C LYS A 228 17.88 2.36 -15.66
N LEU A 229 17.53 2.06 -14.41
CA LEU A 229 16.22 2.40 -13.84
C LEU A 229 15.95 3.91 -13.84
N PRO A 230 16.89 4.82 -13.51
CA PRO A 230 16.61 6.26 -13.57
C PRO A 230 16.28 6.77 -14.99
N ALA A 231 16.84 6.14 -16.03
CA ALA A 231 16.53 6.47 -17.42
C ALA A 231 15.15 5.93 -17.83
N LEU A 232 14.79 4.74 -17.35
CA LEU A 232 13.47 4.15 -17.60
C LEU A 232 12.37 4.80 -16.77
N LEU A 233 12.69 5.27 -15.57
CA LEU A 233 11.77 5.75 -14.53
C LEU A 233 12.31 7.06 -13.94
N PRO A 234 12.03 8.22 -14.57
CA PRO A 234 12.61 9.50 -14.14
C PRO A 234 12.27 9.89 -12.69
N GLU A 235 11.12 9.44 -12.17
CA GLU A 235 10.71 9.69 -10.77
C GLU A 235 11.37 8.73 -9.76
N PHE A 236 12.13 7.74 -10.23
CA PHE A 236 12.87 6.81 -9.38
C PHE A 236 14.34 7.29 -9.25
N PRO A 237 14.70 7.98 -8.16
CA PRO A 237 16.07 8.47 -8.00
C PRO A 237 17.05 7.29 -7.90
N ALA A 238 18.28 7.51 -8.39
CA ALA A 238 19.33 6.50 -8.39
C ALA A 238 19.52 5.89 -6.99
N PRO A 239 19.16 4.61 -6.80
CA PRO A 239 19.37 3.93 -5.54
C PRO A 239 20.86 3.63 -5.36
N ALA A 240 21.34 3.59 -4.11
CA ALA A 240 22.65 3.03 -3.83
C ALA A 240 22.67 1.56 -4.32
N ALA A 241 23.66 1.20 -5.14
CA ALA A 241 23.84 -0.18 -5.59
C ALA A 241 24.13 -1.07 -4.37
N ASP A 242 23.60 -2.30 -4.35
CA ASP A 242 24.00 -3.28 -3.33
C ASP A 242 25.51 -3.53 -3.43
N GLY A 243 26.22 -3.25 -2.33
CA GLY A 243 27.68 -3.29 -2.23
C GLY A 243 28.26 -4.69 -2.08
N ARG A 244 27.63 -5.73 -2.63
CA ARG A 244 28.23 -7.07 -2.59
C ARG A 244 29.50 -7.11 -3.45
N PRO A 245 30.65 -7.55 -2.90
CA PRO A 245 31.83 -7.80 -3.70
C PRO A 245 31.55 -8.91 -4.71
N ARG A 246 32.03 -8.72 -5.94
CA ARG A 246 32.02 -9.77 -6.97
C ARG A 246 32.89 -10.93 -6.45
N SER A 247 32.29 -12.09 -6.24
CA SER A 247 32.98 -13.38 -6.14
C SER A 247 32.84 -14.13 -7.45
#